data_AF-A0A2K8Z116-F1
#
_entry.id   AF-A0A2K8Z116-F1
#
_cell.length_a   1.000
_cell.length_b   1.000
_cell.length_c   1.000
_cell.angle_alpha   90.00
_cell.angle_beta   90.00
_cell.angle_gamma   90.00
#
_symmetry.space_group_name_H-M   'P 1'
#
loop_
_entity.id
_entity.type
_entity.pdbx_description
1 polymer ?
#
loop_
_entity_poly.entity_id
_entity_poly.type
_entity_poly.pdbx_seq_one_letter_code
_entity_poly.pdbx_strand_id
1 'polypeptide(L)'
;MFDEAFKEMARPGVPVELSYAKGSIQEAARELDIDPGRISKWRQRHKKNDRILPDNTTLTDEQQQIRRLQRELREAQMDRSAEATRYTKEGGQHLLQGRREIFRFIKEHANEFPTVRRAVEKMCKVLNVSSSGYYYWRKHPVGSRQLNQDKLINHIRQVHGKSQSRYGSPRIADELREQGVKASRNRIARLMKKVGLRSLMYKKFRVQTTESNHNYSIAENVLNREFTADKPGQKWVSDLTYIATGQGWLYLTVILDLADRKVIAGPPVRLGHER
;
A
#
# COMPACT_ATOMS: atom_id res chain seq x y z
N MET A 1 -4.69 -62.86 48.95
CA MET A 1 -3.98 -61.66 49.43
C MET A 1 -2.50 -62.04 49.42
N PHE A 2 -1.70 -61.48 48.50
CA PHE A 2 -0.29 -61.90 48.35
C PHE A 2 0.55 -61.36 49.50
N ASP A 3 1.44 -62.20 50.04
CA ASP A 3 2.37 -61.88 51.13
C ASP A 3 3.28 -60.69 50.78
N GLU A 4 3.65 -59.87 51.76
CA GLU A 4 4.56 -58.73 51.58
C GLU A 4 5.94 -59.19 51.05
N ALA A 5 6.38 -60.39 51.44
CA ALA A 5 7.59 -61.01 50.86
C ALA A 5 7.46 -61.22 49.34
N PHE A 6 6.28 -61.61 48.86
CA PHE A 6 6.01 -61.79 47.42
C PHE A 6 5.98 -60.45 46.68
N LYS A 7 5.50 -59.37 47.33
CA LYS A 7 5.49 -58.02 46.72
C LYS A 7 6.89 -57.39 46.66
N GLU A 8 7.72 -57.63 47.68
CA GLU A 8 9.15 -57.27 47.69
C GLU A 8 9.92 -58.00 46.59
N MET A 9 9.74 -59.33 46.48
CA MET A 9 10.42 -60.15 45.47
C MET A 9 9.92 -59.89 44.03
N ALA A 10 8.65 -59.51 43.86
CA ALA A 10 8.06 -59.19 42.55
C ALA A 10 8.39 -57.76 42.07
N ARG A 11 9.22 -56.99 42.78
CA ARG A 11 9.76 -55.72 42.24
C ARG A 11 10.51 -56.02 40.95
N PRO A 12 10.26 -55.30 39.83
CA PRO A 12 10.78 -55.65 38.50
C PRO A 12 12.31 -55.80 38.37
N GLY A 13 13.09 -55.30 39.33
CA GLY A 13 14.55 -55.39 39.34
C GLY A 13 15.09 -56.77 39.71
N VAL A 14 14.61 -57.38 40.80
CA VAL A 14 15.20 -58.60 41.38
C VAL A 14 15.11 -59.82 40.44
N PRO A 15 13.96 -60.12 39.81
CA PRO A 15 13.86 -61.24 38.86
C PRO A 15 14.68 -61.03 37.58
N VAL A 16 14.90 -59.76 37.19
CA VAL A 16 15.71 -59.41 36.01
C VAL A 16 17.19 -59.60 36.30
N GLU A 17 17.68 -59.14 37.45
CA GLU A 17 19.08 -59.33 37.87
C GLU A 17 19.44 -60.81 38.05
N LEU A 18 18.58 -61.59 38.70
CA LEU A 18 18.77 -63.03 38.86
C LEU A 18 18.86 -63.74 37.50
N SER A 19 18.05 -63.33 36.52
CA SER A 19 18.11 -63.88 35.16
C SER A 19 19.42 -63.57 34.43
N TYR A 20 20.06 -62.42 34.71
CA TYR A 20 21.38 -62.08 34.18
C TYR A 20 22.48 -62.90 34.88
N ALA A 21 22.43 -63.02 36.20
CA ALA A 21 23.40 -63.79 36.99
C ALA A 21 23.43 -65.28 36.62
N LYS A 22 22.26 -65.88 36.35
CA LYS A 22 22.15 -67.31 35.97
C LYS A 22 22.31 -67.56 34.47
N GLY A 23 22.30 -66.53 33.63
CA GLY A 23 22.35 -66.66 32.17
C GLY A 23 21.10 -67.29 31.52
N SER A 24 20.12 -67.77 32.30
CA SER A 24 18.91 -68.43 31.84
C SER A 24 17.64 -67.85 32.47
N ILE A 25 16.68 -67.47 31.62
CA ILE A 25 15.36 -66.97 32.05
C ILE A 25 14.53 -68.10 32.68
N GLN A 26 14.69 -69.33 32.19
CA GLN A 26 13.91 -70.49 32.65
C GLN A 26 14.35 -70.94 34.05
N GLU A 27 15.64 -70.81 34.35
CA GLU A 27 16.20 -71.19 35.65
C GLU A 27 15.83 -70.16 36.73
N ALA A 28 15.95 -68.86 36.42
CA ALA A 28 15.47 -67.80 37.29
C ALA A 28 13.94 -67.85 37.53
N ALA A 29 13.17 -68.25 36.51
CA ALA A 29 11.72 -68.45 36.62
C ALA A 29 11.35 -69.60 37.57
N ARG A 30 12.08 -70.74 37.51
CA ARG A 30 11.87 -71.87 38.42
C ARG A 30 12.22 -71.53 39.85
N GLU A 31 13.32 -70.81 40.08
CA GLU A 31 13.80 -70.46 41.42
C GLU A 31 12.86 -69.46 42.12
N LEU A 32 12.20 -68.59 41.36
CA LEU A 32 11.27 -67.60 41.87
C LEU A 32 9.79 -68.03 41.82
N ASP A 33 9.49 -69.20 41.24
CA ASP A 33 8.13 -69.67 40.93
C ASP A 33 7.30 -68.63 40.14
N ILE A 34 7.92 -68.00 39.14
CA ILE A 34 7.30 -66.98 38.28
C ILE A 34 7.24 -67.48 36.83
N ASP A 35 6.15 -67.19 36.13
CA ASP A 35 6.04 -67.43 34.69
C ASP A 35 7.23 -66.85 33.90
N PRO A 36 7.97 -67.67 33.11
CA PRO A 36 9.13 -67.21 32.33
C PRO A 36 8.81 -66.06 31.37
N GLY A 37 7.57 -65.99 30.88
CA GLY A 37 7.10 -64.91 30.01
C GLY A 37 7.11 -63.54 30.67
N ARG A 38 6.93 -63.45 31.99
CA ARG A 38 7.02 -62.19 32.74
C ARG A 38 8.45 -61.68 32.85
N ILE A 39 9.40 -62.56 33.15
CA ILE A 39 10.83 -62.20 33.25
C ILE A 39 11.36 -61.74 31.88
N SER A 40 10.94 -62.39 30.79
CA SER A 40 11.27 -61.95 29.42
C SER A 40 10.77 -60.52 29.11
N LYS A 41 9.51 -60.21 29.46
CA LYS A 41 8.93 -58.86 29.31
C LYS A 41 9.66 -57.82 30.17
N TRP A 42 10.04 -58.18 31.39
CA TRP A 42 10.81 -57.29 32.27
C TRP A 42 12.22 -57.04 31.77
N ARG A 43 12.93 -58.05 31.24
CA ARG A 43 14.23 -57.87 30.57
C ARG A 43 14.16 -56.91 29.38
N GLN A 44 13.12 -57.03 28.54
CA GLN A 44 12.91 -56.12 27.42
C GLN A 44 12.70 -54.66 27.88
N ARG A 45 11.94 -54.45 28.96
CA ARG A 45 11.75 -53.12 29.56
C ARG A 45 13.02 -52.59 30.22
N HIS A 46 13.76 -53.43 30.94
CA HIS A 46 15.03 -53.08 31.56
C HIS A 46 16.06 -52.61 30.53
N LYS A 47 16.19 -53.34 29.41
CA LYS A 47 17.10 -52.97 28.31
C LYS A 47 16.69 -51.67 27.60
N LYS A 48 15.40 -51.30 27.68
CA LYS A 48 14.87 -50.03 27.16
C LYS A 48 15.15 -48.87 28.13
N ASN A 49 15.19 -49.13 29.43
CA ASN A 49 15.57 -48.16 30.48
C ASN A 49 17.09 -47.97 30.60
N ASP A 50 17.92 -48.98 30.33
CA ASP A 50 19.39 -48.85 30.27
C ASP A 50 19.89 -47.99 29.10
N ARG A 51 19.02 -47.71 28.12
CA ARG A 51 19.24 -46.63 27.17
C ARG A 51 18.87 -45.31 27.85
N ILE A 52 19.79 -44.81 28.65
CA ILE A 52 19.73 -43.51 29.34
C ILE A 52 19.35 -42.41 28.33
N LEU A 53 18.09 -41.99 28.37
CA LEU A 53 17.72 -40.60 28.14
C LEU A 53 17.88 -39.91 29.50
N PRO A 54 18.58 -38.76 29.60
CA PRO A 54 18.72 -38.07 30.87
C PRO A 54 17.33 -37.69 31.39
N ASP A 55 17.09 -38.09 32.63
CA ASP A 55 15.84 -37.90 33.36
C ASP A 55 15.56 -36.40 33.50
N ASN A 56 14.44 -35.94 32.92
CA ASN A 56 14.09 -34.51 32.81
C ASN A 56 13.23 -34.04 34.00
N THR A 57 13.46 -34.65 35.15
CA THR A 57 12.70 -34.50 36.39
C THR A 57 13.71 -34.65 37.53
N THR A 58 14.58 -33.69 37.78
CA THR A 58 14.32 -32.45 38.53
C THR A 58 15.53 -31.57 38.26
N LEU A 59 15.35 -30.35 37.72
CA LEU A 59 16.50 -29.45 37.57
C LEU A 59 17.08 -29.18 38.96
N THR A 60 18.37 -29.47 39.16
CA THR A 60 19.12 -29.03 40.35
C THR A 60 18.93 -27.53 40.56
N ASP A 61 18.85 -27.08 41.81
CA ASP A 61 18.61 -25.66 42.12
C ASP A 61 19.59 -24.73 41.40
N GLU A 62 20.85 -25.17 41.23
CA GLU A 62 21.85 -24.46 40.43
C GLU A 62 21.47 -24.33 38.95
N GLN A 63 20.91 -25.38 38.33
CA GLN A 63 20.44 -25.34 36.94
C GLN A 63 19.19 -24.46 36.78
N GLN A 64 18.32 -24.43 37.79
CA GLN A 64 17.18 -23.50 37.82
C GLN A 64 17.65 -22.05 37.96
N GLN A 65 18.63 -21.80 38.84
CA GLN A 65 19.26 -20.51 39.06
C GLN A 65 19.98 -20.04 37.79
N ILE A 66 20.75 -20.90 37.12
CA ILE A 66 21.43 -20.58 35.85
C ILE A 66 20.39 -20.23 34.78
N ARG A 67 19.30 -20.98 34.65
CA ARG A 67 18.24 -20.66 33.67
C ARG A 67 17.54 -19.35 33.99
N ARG A 68 17.29 -19.07 35.27
CA ARG A 68 16.69 -17.81 35.74
C ARG A 68 17.61 -16.64 35.46
N LEU A 69 18.88 -16.72 35.85
CA LEU A 69 19.89 -15.69 35.61
C LEU A 69 20.14 -15.48 34.11
N GLN A 70 20.19 -16.55 33.31
CA GLN A 70 20.29 -16.44 31.84
C GLN A 70 19.04 -15.83 31.20
N ARG A 71 17.87 -15.98 31.83
CA ARG A 71 16.64 -15.34 31.38
C ARG A 71 16.64 -13.86 31.76
N GLU A 72 16.99 -13.53 33.00
CA GLU A 72 17.11 -12.15 33.48
C GLU A 72 18.19 -11.38 32.70
N LEU A 73 19.33 -12.01 32.39
CA LEU A 73 20.37 -11.42 31.56
C LEU A 73 19.90 -11.17 30.13
N ARG A 74 19.13 -12.11 29.54
CA ARG A 74 18.51 -11.91 28.22
C ARG A 74 17.44 -10.82 28.24
N GLU A 75 16.64 -10.73 29.29
CA GLU A 75 15.65 -9.67 29.45
C GLU A 75 16.34 -8.30 29.61
N ALA A 76 17.36 -8.20 30.47
CA ALA A 76 18.14 -6.98 30.68
C ALA A 76 18.95 -6.56 29.43
N GLN A 77 19.50 -7.52 28.67
CA GLN A 77 20.16 -7.23 27.39
C GLN A 77 19.18 -6.70 26.35
N MET A 78 17.95 -7.23 26.31
CA MET A 78 16.89 -6.74 25.43
C MET A 78 16.33 -5.39 25.87
N ASP A 79 16.24 -5.13 27.17
CA ASP A 79 15.80 -3.83 27.69
C ASP A 79 16.90 -2.78 27.45
N ARG A 80 18.18 -3.13 27.63
CA ARG A 80 19.32 -2.26 27.31
C ARG A 80 19.43 -2.00 25.80
N SER A 81 19.12 -2.98 24.95
CA SER A 81 19.06 -2.75 23.49
C SER A 81 17.86 -1.90 23.09
N ALA A 82 16.69 -2.12 23.71
CA ALA A 82 15.51 -1.27 23.51
C ALA A 82 15.74 0.17 23.99
N GLU A 83 16.46 0.36 25.11
CA GLU A 83 16.83 1.66 25.66
C GLU A 83 17.93 2.33 24.84
N ALA A 84 18.94 1.60 24.35
CA ALA A 84 19.90 2.10 23.38
C ALA A 84 19.22 2.56 22.07
N THR A 85 18.13 1.90 21.68
CA THR A 85 17.29 2.31 20.53
C THR A 85 16.43 3.55 20.83
N ARG A 86 16.19 3.90 22.10
CA ARG A 86 15.53 5.18 22.47
C ARG A 86 16.45 6.39 22.33
N TYR A 87 17.77 6.18 22.32
CA TYR A 87 18.78 7.26 22.29
C TYR A 87 19.48 7.46 20.93
N THR A 88 19.17 6.69 19.89
CA THR A 88 19.69 6.95 18.54
C THR A 88 18.92 8.11 17.88
N LYS A 89 19.32 9.34 18.21
CA LYS A 89 18.86 10.59 17.57
C LYS A 89 19.14 10.67 16.05
N GLU A 90 19.75 9.67 15.42
CA GLU A 90 20.13 9.70 14.01
C GLU A 90 19.41 8.63 13.14
N GLY A 91 18.61 7.74 13.72
CA GLY A 91 17.87 6.69 12.97
C GLY A 91 16.45 7.07 12.54
N GLY A 92 16.02 8.30 12.79
CA GLY A 92 14.62 8.74 12.69
C GLY A 92 14.04 8.82 11.28
N GLN A 93 14.81 8.62 10.21
CA GLN A 93 14.29 8.73 8.85
C GLN A 93 13.35 7.58 8.46
N HIS A 94 13.52 6.37 9.03
CA HIS A 94 12.54 5.28 8.87
C HIS A 94 11.31 5.40 9.80
N LEU A 95 11.42 6.15 10.90
CA LEU A 95 10.32 6.38 11.86
C LEU A 95 9.33 7.48 11.43
N LEU A 96 9.63 8.20 10.35
CA LEU A 96 8.69 9.13 9.68
C LEU A 96 7.77 8.42 8.68
N GLN A 97 7.91 7.10 8.54
CA GLN A 97 7.00 6.30 7.74
C GLN A 97 5.68 6.06 8.51
N GLY A 98 4.55 6.22 7.82
CA GLY A 98 3.24 6.06 8.46
C GLY A 98 3.09 4.68 9.13
N ARG A 99 2.26 4.58 10.19
CA ARG A 99 2.05 3.37 11.03
C ARG A 99 2.00 2.01 10.28
N ARG A 100 1.62 2.01 9.01
CA ARG A 100 1.61 0.81 8.14
C ARG A 100 2.99 0.26 7.85
N GLU A 101 4.03 1.09 7.72
CA GLU A 101 5.38 0.62 7.42
C GLU A 101 6.04 0.03 8.67
N ILE A 102 5.74 0.62 9.85
CA ILE A 102 6.07 0.02 11.15
C ILE A 102 5.43 -1.37 11.27
N PHE A 103 4.15 -1.50 10.94
CA PHE A 103 3.50 -2.82 10.96
C PHE A 103 4.04 -3.78 9.90
N ARG A 104 4.49 -3.29 8.75
CA ARG A 104 5.18 -4.09 7.72
C ARG A 104 6.51 -4.63 8.25
N PHE A 105 7.33 -3.77 8.84
CA PHE A 105 8.59 -4.14 9.49
C PHE A 105 8.38 -5.22 10.57
N ILE A 106 7.38 -5.03 11.43
CA ILE A 106 7.01 -6.02 12.46
C ILE A 106 6.64 -7.38 11.82
N LYS A 107 5.87 -7.36 10.73
CA LYS A 107 5.46 -8.59 10.04
C LYS A 107 6.66 -9.33 9.43
N GLU A 108 7.62 -8.61 8.86
CA GLU A 108 8.79 -9.18 8.18
C GLU A 108 9.74 -9.88 9.17
N HIS A 109 9.97 -9.29 10.35
CA HIS A 109 10.96 -9.78 11.32
C HIS A 109 10.35 -10.61 12.47
N ALA A 110 9.01 -10.70 12.58
CA ALA A 110 8.39 -11.44 13.67
C ALA A 110 8.67 -12.96 13.64
N ASN A 111 9.09 -13.50 12.49
CA ASN A 111 9.43 -14.91 12.32
C ASN A 111 10.85 -15.26 12.77
N GLU A 112 11.70 -14.26 13.05
CA GLU A 112 13.08 -14.46 13.52
C GLU A 112 13.14 -14.86 15.00
N PHE A 113 12.02 -14.78 15.71
CA PHE A 113 11.91 -15.09 17.13
C PHE A 113 11.21 -16.42 17.37
N PRO A 114 11.53 -17.15 18.46
CA PRO A 114 10.94 -18.46 18.76
C PRO A 114 9.41 -18.47 18.92
N THR A 115 8.80 -17.32 19.19
CA THR A 115 7.34 -17.20 19.31
C THR A 115 6.86 -15.89 18.70
N VAL A 116 6.25 -15.99 17.52
CA VAL A 116 5.75 -14.85 16.73
C VAL A 116 4.86 -13.90 17.56
N ARG A 117 3.97 -14.43 18.40
CA ARG A 117 3.08 -13.60 19.23
C ARG A 117 3.85 -12.72 20.22
N ARG A 118 4.81 -13.30 20.95
CA ARG A 118 5.64 -12.56 21.92
C ARG A 118 6.58 -11.60 21.20
N ALA A 119 7.07 -11.95 20.02
CA ALA A 119 7.87 -11.08 19.18
C ALA A 119 7.11 -9.83 18.77
N VAL A 120 5.89 -9.99 18.24
CA VAL A 120 4.99 -8.89 17.88
C VAL A 120 4.71 -7.99 19.09
N GLU A 121 4.36 -8.56 20.24
CA GLU A 121 4.08 -7.77 21.45
C GLU A 121 5.30 -6.95 21.90
N LYS A 122 6.51 -7.54 21.87
CA LYS A 122 7.76 -6.85 22.20
C LYS A 122 8.10 -5.77 21.17
N MET A 123 8.04 -6.07 19.88
CA MET A 123 8.33 -5.09 18.81
C MET A 123 7.33 -3.94 18.83
N CYS A 124 6.04 -4.21 19.08
CA CYS A 124 5.03 -3.17 19.27
C CYS A 124 5.36 -2.25 20.46
N LYS A 125 5.84 -2.81 21.57
CA LYS A 125 6.27 -2.05 22.76
C LYS A 125 7.51 -1.19 22.47
N VAL A 126 8.49 -1.73 21.74
CA VAL A 126 9.72 -1.01 21.35
C VAL A 126 9.41 0.12 20.36
N LEU A 127 8.57 -0.15 19.36
CA LEU A 127 8.21 0.79 18.29
C LEU A 127 7.04 1.72 18.66
N ASN A 128 6.57 1.69 19.91
CA ASN A 128 5.49 2.51 20.45
C ASN A 128 4.19 2.47 19.62
N VAL A 129 3.77 1.28 19.20
CA VAL A 129 2.52 1.03 18.45
C VAL A 129 1.66 -0.01 19.16
N SER A 130 0.33 0.04 18.99
CA SER A 130 -0.54 -0.96 19.64
C SER A 130 -0.50 -2.31 18.92
N SER A 131 -0.44 -3.39 19.71
CA SER A 131 -0.53 -4.76 19.21
C SER A 131 -1.88 -5.05 18.54
N SER A 132 -2.97 -4.51 19.09
CA SER A 132 -4.30 -4.57 18.49
C SER A 132 -4.35 -3.92 17.10
N GLY A 133 -3.65 -2.79 16.93
CA GLY A 133 -3.52 -2.09 15.66
C GLY A 133 -2.74 -2.88 14.62
N TYR A 134 -1.67 -3.57 15.04
CA TYR A 134 -0.93 -4.49 14.17
C TYR A 134 -1.81 -5.64 13.66
N TYR A 135 -2.53 -6.33 14.54
CA TYR A 135 -3.40 -7.44 14.13
C TYR A 135 -4.58 -6.96 13.27
N TYR A 136 -5.13 -5.77 13.56
CA TYR A 136 -6.13 -5.14 12.72
C TYR A 136 -5.59 -4.85 11.31
N TRP A 137 -4.40 -4.25 11.22
CA TRP A 137 -3.72 -3.98 9.94
C TRP A 137 -3.40 -5.27 9.18
N ARG A 138 -2.92 -6.30 9.87
CA ARG A 138 -2.59 -7.61 9.27
C ARG A 138 -3.83 -8.28 8.66
N LYS A 139 -5.00 -8.12 9.26
CA LYS A 139 -6.28 -8.58 8.71
C LYS A 139 -6.78 -7.72 7.54
N HIS A 140 -6.31 -6.47 7.43
CA HIS A 140 -6.78 -5.49 6.43
C HIS A 140 -5.62 -4.84 5.65
N PRO A 141 -4.80 -5.63 4.93
CA PRO A 141 -3.58 -5.13 4.29
C PRO A 141 -3.84 -4.08 3.19
N VAL A 142 -5.03 -4.11 2.56
CA VAL A 142 -5.48 -3.12 1.57
C VAL A 142 -6.63 -2.33 2.18
N GLY A 143 -6.33 -1.37 3.05
CA GLY A 143 -7.40 -0.60 3.69
C GLY A 143 -8.29 0.04 2.62
N SER A 144 -9.60 -0.15 2.74
CA SER A 144 -10.66 0.17 1.76
C SER A 144 -10.53 1.55 1.09
N ARG A 145 -9.85 2.48 1.77
CA ARG A 145 -9.44 3.78 1.25
C ARG A 145 -8.59 3.73 -0.03
N GLN A 146 -7.65 2.79 -0.13
CA GLN A 146 -6.79 2.64 -1.30
C GLN A 146 -7.60 2.12 -2.49
N LEU A 147 -8.40 1.07 -2.29
CA LEU A 147 -9.33 0.55 -3.30
C LEU A 147 -10.29 1.64 -3.82
N ASN A 148 -10.89 2.42 -2.92
CA ASN A 148 -11.76 3.53 -3.30
C ASN A 148 -11.01 4.65 -4.03
N GLN A 149 -9.73 4.87 -3.72
CA GLN A 149 -8.90 5.81 -4.44
C GLN A 149 -8.59 5.32 -5.85
N ASP A 150 -8.25 4.04 -6.00
CA ASP A 150 -7.90 3.45 -7.29
C ASP A 150 -9.14 3.38 -8.20
N LYS A 151 -10.31 3.04 -7.65
CA LYS A 151 -11.60 3.18 -8.34
C LYS A 151 -11.82 4.61 -8.85
N LEU A 152 -11.61 5.62 -8.00
CA LEU A 152 -11.78 7.03 -8.39
C LEU A 152 -10.77 7.45 -9.48
N ILE A 153 -9.51 6.98 -9.39
CA ILE A 153 -8.49 7.23 -10.42
C ILE A 153 -8.94 6.67 -11.78
N ASN A 154 -9.55 5.48 -11.80
CA ASN A 154 -10.04 4.88 -13.04
C ASN A 154 -11.17 5.72 -13.67
N HIS A 155 -12.11 6.22 -12.88
CA HIS A 155 -13.15 7.13 -13.39
C HIS A 155 -12.55 8.43 -13.94
N ILE A 156 -11.57 9.01 -13.23
CA ILE A 156 -10.85 10.21 -13.71
C ILE A 156 -10.18 9.94 -15.07
N ARG A 157 -9.52 8.79 -15.24
CA ARG A 157 -8.88 8.40 -16.51
C ARG A 157 -9.89 8.27 -17.65
N GLN A 158 -11.04 7.66 -17.38
CA GLN A 158 -12.10 7.50 -18.38
C GLN A 158 -12.63 8.86 -18.86
N VAL A 159 -12.97 9.76 -17.93
CA VAL A 159 -13.44 11.11 -18.28
C VAL A 159 -12.36 11.91 -19.01
N HIS A 160 -11.12 11.87 -18.52
CA HIS A 160 -10.00 12.57 -19.14
C HIS A 160 -9.74 12.07 -20.57
N GLY A 161 -9.78 10.76 -20.80
CA GLY A 161 -9.66 10.14 -22.11
C GLY A 161 -10.80 10.53 -23.07
N LYS A 162 -12.06 10.47 -22.61
CA LYS A 162 -13.24 10.93 -23.39
C LYS A 162 -13.13 12.40 -23.82
N SER A 163 -12.52 13.23 -22.97
CA SER A 163 -12.28 14.65 -23.29
C SER A 163 -11.07 14.92 -24.19
N GLN A 164 -10.41 13.87 -24.72
CA GLN A 164 -9.14 13.98 -25.45
C GLN A 164 -8.08 14.78 -24.66
N SER A 165 -8.00 14.53 -23.35
CA SER A 165 -7.11 15.23 -22.42
C SER A 165 -7.38 16.73 -22.22
N ARG A 166 -8.48 17.29 -22.76
CA ARG A 166 -8.78 18.73 -22.68
C ARG A 166 -9.29 19.17 -21.31
N TYR A 167 -9.85 18.26 -20.52
CA TYR A 167 -10.47 18.61 -19.25
C TYR A 167 -9.46 18.59 -18.09
N GLY A 168 -9.45 19.68 -17.33
CA GLY A 168 -8.77 19.78 -16.05
C GLY A 168 -9.65 19.34 -14.86
N SER A 169 -9.09 19.40 -13.66
CA SER A 169 -9.78 18.99 -12.43
C SER A 169 -11.16 19.62 -12.17
N PRO A 170 -11.48 20.88 -12.56
CA PRO A 170 -12.83 21.42 -12.37
C PRO A 170 -13.86 20.68 -13.24
N ARG A 171 -13.63 20.62 -14.57
CA ARG A 171 -14.56 19.97 -15.51
C ARG A 171 -14.70 18.47 -15.25
N ILE A 172 -13.61 17.80 -14.89
CA ILE A 172 -13.67 16.38 -14.47
C ILE A 172 -14.52 16.21 -13.21
N ALA A 173 -14.48 17.15 -12.26
CA ALA A 173 -15.29 17.08 -11.05
C ALA A 173 -16.79 17.25 -11.32
N ASP A 174 -17.16 18.07 -12.29
CA ASP A 174 -18.55 18.27 -12.67
C ASP A 174 -19.08 17.05 -13.44
N GLU A 175 -18.32 16.54 -14.42
CA GLU A 175 -18.68 15.32 -15.15
C GLU A 175 -18.83 14.10 -14.21
N LEU A 176 -17.89 13.92 -13.27
CA LEU A 176 -17.99 12.84 -12.29
C LEU A 176 -19.20 12.99 -11.37
N ARG A 177 -19.63 14.22 -11.09
CA ARG A 177 -20.83 14.49 -10.29
C ARG A 177 -22.10 14.10 -11.05
N GLU A 178 -22.17 14.39 -12.34
CA GLU A 178 -23.25 13.96 -13.23
C GLU A 178 -23.33 12.43 -13.32
N GLN A 179 -22.19 11.74 -13.27
CA GLN A 179 -22.10 10.27 -13.20
C GLN A 179 -22.37 9.70 -11.79
N GLY A 180 -22.79 10.52 -10.82
CA GLY A 180 -23.11 10.10 -9.45
C GLY A 180 -21.90 9.88 -8.52
N VAL A 181 -20.68 10.16 -9.00
CA VAL A 181 -19.45 10.00 -8.20
C VAL A 181 -19.12 11.30 -7.46
N LYS A 182 -19.41 11.33 -6.15
CA LYS A 182 -19.11 12.49 -5.29
C LYS A 182 -17.63 12.55 -4.92
N ALA A 183 -16.90 13.53 -5.47
CA ALA A 183 -15.53 13.86 -5.06
C ALA A 183 -15.27 15.37 -5.16
N SER A 184 -14.50 15.92 -4.22
CA SER A 184 -14.12 17.33 -4.27
C SER A 184 -13.10 17.61 -5.38
N ARG A 185 -13.17 18.80 -5.96
CA ARG A 185 -12.22 19.28 -6.98
C ARG A 185 -10.76 19.15 -6.53
N ASN A 186 -10.46 19.51 -5.28
CA ASN A 186 -9.10 19.40 -4.71
C ASN A 186 -8.63 17.94 -4.61
N ARG A 187 -9.53 17.01 -4.28
CA ARG A 187 -9.22 15.57 -4.26
C ARG A 187 -8.89 15.07 -5.66
N ILE A 188 -9.68 15.47 -6.66
CA ILE A 188 -9.45 15.11 -8.06
C ILE A 188 -8.12 15.68 -8.55
N ALA A 189 -7.85 16.97 -8.30
CA ALA A 189 -6.59 17.63 -8.66
C ALA A 189 -5.37 16.90 -8.08
N ARG A 190 -5.42 16.53 -6.79
CA ARG A 190 -4.36 15.76 -6.13
C ARG A 190 -4.15 14.39 -6.78
N LEU A 191 -5.23 13.70 -7.14
CA LEU A 191 -5.14 12.38 -7.78
C LEU A 191 -4.62 12.48 -9.22
N MET A 192 -5.10 13.45 -10.00
CA MET A 192 -4.58 13.74 -11.34
C MET A 192 -3.07 14.00 -11.30
N LYS A 193 -2.60 14.84 -10.37
CA LYS A 193 -1.16 15.10 -10.15
C LYS A 193 -0.41 13.81 -9.82
N LYS A 194 -0.97 12.97 -8.94
CA LYS A 194 -0.36 11.69 -8.54
C LYS A 194 -0.18 10.72 -9.71
N VAL A 195 -1.10 10.71 -10.69
CA VAL A 195 -1.05 9.83 -11.87
C VAL A 195 -0.55 10.51 -13.14
N GLY A 196 -0.04 11.74 -13.04
CA GLY A 196 0.54 12.48 -14.17
C GLY A 196 -0.46 13.01 -15.20
N LEU A 197 -1.77 13.03 -14.90
CA LEU A 197 -2.78 13.56 -15.82
C LEU A 197 -2.80 15.08 -15.79
N ARG A 198 -2.71 15.69 -16.98
CA ARG A 198 -2.74 17.14 -17.17
C ARG A 198 -3.74 17.52 -18.24
N SER A 199 -4.31 18.71 -18.09
CA SER A 199 -5.16 19.31 -19.12
C SER A 199 -4.28 19.77 -20.27
N LEU A 200 -4.57 19.35 -21.50
CA LEU A 200 -3.96 19.90 -22.70
C LEU A 200 -4.74 21.16 -23.11
N MET A 201 -4.01 22.26 -23.22
CA MET A 201 -4.54 23.48 -23.84
C MET A 201 -3.86 23.67 -25.20
N TYR A 202 -4.63 23.55 -26.27
CA TYR A 202 -4.14 23.91 -27.59
C TYR A 202 -3.88 25.42 -27.63
N LYS A 203 -2.77 25.83 -28.23
CA LYS A 203 -2.53 27.24 -28.54
C LYS A 203 -3.70 27.73 -29.39
N LYS A 204 -4.23 28.90 -29.05
CA LYS A 204 -5.27 29.55 -29.87
C LYS A 204 -4.69 29.72 -31.28
N PHE A 205 -5.35 29.14 -32.28
CA PHE A 205 -5.01 29.39 -33.67
C PHE A 205 -5.14 30.89 -33.93
N ARG A 206 -4.04 31.54 -34.30
CA ARG A 206 -3.97 32.97 -34.59
C ARG A 206 -3.51 33.10 -36.03
N VAL A 207 -4.46 33.36 -36.93
CA VAL A 207 -4.13 33.75 -38.31
C VAL A 207 -3.45 35.11 -38.24
N GLN A 208 -2.20 35.20 -38.68
CA GLN A 208 -1.48 36.47 -38.80
C GLN A 208 -1.90 37.14 -40.11
N THR A 209 -3.05 37.80 -40.12
CA THR A 209 -3.53 38.56 -41.29
C THR A 209 -3.12 40.02 -41.27
N THR A 210 -2.48 40.46 -40.19
CA THR A 210 -1.99 41.82 -40.03
C THR A 210 -0.56 41.76 -39.50
N GLU A 211 0.37 42.22 -40.32
CA GLU A 211 1.76 42.50 -39.92
C GLU A 211 1.77 43.77 -39.05
N SER A 212 1.41 43.64 -37.77
CA SER A 212 1.39 44.79 -36.85
C SER A 212 2.79 45.34 -36.51
N ASN A 213 3.86 44.65 -36.94
CA ASN A 213 5.24 45.07 -36.76
C ASN A 213 5.79 45.67 -38.05
N HIS A 214 5.26 46.83 -38.44
CA HIS A 214 5.66 47.54 -39.65
C HIS A 214 6.11 48.97 -39.33
N ASN A 215 6.95 49.55 -40.18
CA ASN A 215 7.38 50.95 -40.04
C ASN A 215 6.52 51.95 -40.83
N TYR A 216 5.36 51.53 -41.36
CA TYR A 216 4.41 52.44 -42.01
C TYR A 216 3.73 53.38 -41.01
N SER A 217 3.33 54.57 -41.49
CA SER A 217 2.55 55.53 -40.72
C SER A 217 1.20 54.92 -40.33
N ILE A 218 0.91 54.92 -39.03
CA ILE A 218 -0.35 54.45 -38.49
C ILE A 218 -1.36 55.59 -38.66
N ALA A 219 -2.43 55.36 -39.41
CA ALA A 219 -3.53 56.32 -39.53
C ALA A 219 -4.17 56.56 -38.15
N GLU A 220 -4.56 57.81 -37.90
CA GLU A 220 -5.25 58.16 -36.66
C GLU A 220 -6.55 57.35 -36.51
N ASN A 221 -6.75 56.75 -35.33
CA ASN A 221 -7.98 56.03 -35.04
C ASN A 221 -9.10 57.02 -34.69
N VAL A 222 -9.69 57.63 -35.72
CA VAL A 222 -10.78 58.61 -35.60
C VAL A 222 -12.01 58.02 -34.90
N LEU A 223 -12.26 56.71 -35.06
CA LEU A 223 -13.40 56.05 -34.43
C LEU A 223 -13.22 55.86 -32.91
N ASN A 224 -11.97 55.70 -32.44
CA ASN A 224 -11.59 55.54 -31.03
C ASN A 224 -12.51 54.65 -30.17
N ARG A 225 -12.96 53.51 -30.72
CA ARG A 225 -13.90 52.54 -30.10
C ARG A 225 -15.29 53.12 -29.76
N GLU A 226 -15.67 54.26 -30.33
CA GLU A 226 -16.99 54.86 -30.19
C GLU A 226 -17.96 54.27 -31.23
N PHE A 227 -18.54 53.11 -30.91
CA PHE A 227 -19.39 52.34 -31.82
C PHE A 227 -20.86 52.80 -31.87
N THR A 228 -21.17 53.95 -31.29
CA THR A 228 -22.50 54.59 -31.33
C THR A 228 -22.60 55.54 -32.52
N ALA A 229 -23.72 55.47 -33.24
CA ALA A 229 -24.05 56.36 -34.37
C ALA A 229 -25.53 56.74 -34.31
N ASP A 230 -25.83 58.03 -34.47
CA ASP A 230 -27.19 58.57 -34.35
C ASP A 230 -27.95 58.51 -35.68
N LYS A 231 -27.24 58.48 -36.81
CA LYS A 231 -27.81 58.46 -38.16
C LYS A 231 -27.08 57.45 -39.06
N PRO A 232 -27.80 56.79 -40.00
CA PRO A 232 -27.17 55.97 -41.03
C PRO A 232 -26.11 56.75 -41.82
N GLY A 233 -25.05 56.08 -42.23
CA GLY A 233 -23.96 56.66 -43.03
C GLY A 233 -22.86 57.35 -42.21
N GLN A 234 -23.00 57.47 -40.89
CA GLN A 234 -22.02 58.19 -40.05
C GLN A 234 -20.77 57.38 -39.72
N LYS A 235 -20.94 56.11 -39.38
CA LYS A 235 -19.85 55.22 -38.97
C LYS A 235 -20.11 53.82 -39.49
N TRP A 236 -19.12 53.26 -40.20
CA TRP A 236 -19.17 51.91 -40.74
C TRP A 236 -18.08 51.06 -40.11
N VAL A 237 -18.39 49.79 -39.89
CA VAL A 237 -17.43 48.80 -39.42
C VAL A 237 -17.34 47.67 -40.43
N SER A 238 -16.13 47.17 -40.64
CA SER A 238 -15.90 46.00 -41.48
C SER A 238 -15.32 44.86 -40.66
N ASP A 239 -15.76 43.64 -40.94
CA ASP A 239 -15.14 42.42 -40.44
C ASP A 239 -14.67 41.55 -41.62
N LEU A 240 -13.53 40.88 -41.43
CA LEU A 240 -12.98 39.88 -42.36
C LEU A 240 -12.96 38.52 -41.68
N THR A 241 -13.80 37.61 -42.16
CA THR A 241 -13.95 36.25 -41.65
C THR A 241 -13.52 35.22 -42.70
N TYR A 242 -12.89 34.13 -42.25
CA TYR A 242 -12.45 33.01 -43.07
C TYR A 242 -13.41 31.84 -42.90
N ILE A 243 -13.95 31.34 -44.00
CA ILE A 243 -14.87 30.21 -44.03
C ILE A 243 -14.14 29.03 -44.66
N ALA A 244 -13.91 27.99 -43.86
CA ALA A 244 -13.35 26.74 -44.37
C ALA A 244 -14.40 26.01 -45.23
N THR A 245 -14.03 25.63 -46.45
CA THR A 245 -14.87 24.83 -47.34
C THR A 245 -14.12 23.59 -47.81
N GLY A 246 -14.83 22.64 -48.43
CA GLY A 246 -14.21 21.44 -49.02
C GLY A 246 -13.27 21.71 -50.20
N GLN A 247 -13.28 22.94 -50.74
CA GLN A 247 -12.44 23.35 -51.89
C GLN A 247 -11.35 24.36 -51.51
N GLY A 248 -11.23 24.72 -50.23
CA GLY A 248 -10.29 25.73 -49.75
C GLY A 248 -10.94 26.77 -48.84
N TRP A 249 -10.23 27.87 -48.59
CA TRP A 249 -10.70 28.96 -47.74
C TRP A 249 -11.44 30.02 -48.56
N LEU A 250 -12.62 30.44 -48.09
CA LEU A 250 -13.31 31.63 -48.57
C LEU A 250 -13.08 32.80 -47.60
N TYR A 251 -12.86 33.98 -48.17
CA TYR A 251 -12.58 35.21 -47.43
C TYR A 251 -13.83 36.10 -47.56
N LEU A 252 -14.55 36.27 -46.46
CA LEU A 252 -15.78 37.06 -46.40
C LEU A 252 -15.50 38.38 -45.71
N THR A 253 -15.67 39.49 -46.44
CA THR A 253 -15.66 40.84 -45.88
C THR A 253 -17.08 41.39 -45.86
N VAL A 254 -17.53 41.86 -44.70
CA VAL A 254 -18.86 42.50 -44.56
C VAL A 254 -18.67 43.91 -44.03
N ILE A 255 -19.33 44.89 -44.63
CA ILE A 255 -19.40 46.27 -44.15
C ILE A 255 -20.79 46.53 -43.58
N LEU A 256 -20.85 46.98 -42.33
CA LEU A 256 -22.08 47.19 -41.57
C LEU A 256 -22.20 48.66 -41.11
N ASP A 257 -23.40 49.22 -41.24
CA ASP A 257 -23.75 50.52 -40.70
C ASP A 257 -23.99 50.44 -39.18
N LEU A 258 -23.35 51.31 -38.39
CA LEU A 258 -23.50 51.24 -36.93
C LEU A 258 -24.83 51.78 -36.42
N ALA A 259 -25.55 52.63 -37.16
CA ALA A 259 -26.80 53.22 -36.69
C ALA A 259 -27.98 52.25 -36.84
N ASP A 260 -28.13 51.62 -38.01
CA ASP A 260 -29.27 50.73 -38.31
C ASP A 260 -28.91 49.24 -38.42
N ARG A 261 -27.61 48.90 -38.24
CA ARG A 261 -27.07 47.54 -38.31
C ARG A 261 -27.25 46.84 -39.65
N LYS A 262 -27.59 47.57 -40.71
CA LYS A 262 -27.72 46.97 -42.05
C LYS A 262 -26.36 46.76 -42.70
N VAL A 263 -26.30 45.73 -43.53
CA VAL A 263 -25.14 45.45 -44.39
C VAL A 263 -25.18 46.40 -45.57
N ILE A 264 -24.12 47.19 -45.73
CA ILE A 264 -23.96 48.15 -46.83
C ILE A 264 -23.29 47.49 -48.03
N ALA A 265 -22.34 46.56 -47.77
CA ALA A 265 -21.63 45.82 -48.80
C ALA A 265 -21.23 44.42 -48.32
N GLY A 266 -21.25 43.45 -49.25
CA GLY A 266 -20.74 42.08 -49.12
C GLY A 266 -19.96 41.68 -50.38
N PRO A 267 -19.14 40.62 -50.35
CA PRO A 267 -18.00 40.53 -51.27
C PRO A 267 -18.37 40.11 -52.70
N PRO A 268 -17.62 40.57 -53.72
CA PRO A 268 -17.43 39.85 -54.98
C PRO A 268 -16.61 38.57 -54.71
N VAL A 269 -17.09 37.44 -55.22
CA VAL A 269 -16.43 36.13 -55.08
C VAL A 269 -15.14 36.11 -55.90
N ARG A 270 -13.98 35.97 -55.26
CA ARG A 270 -12.76 35.48 -55.93
C ARG A 270 -12.18 34.31 -55.15
N LEU A 271 -12.13 33.17 -55.85
CA LEU A 271 -11.48 31.94 -55.44
C LEU A 271 -9.98 32.20 -55.36
N GLY A 272 -9.46 32.37 -54.15
CA GLY A 272 -8.02 32.29 -53.91
C GLY A 272 -7.60 30.83 -53.97
N HIS A 273 -7.11 30.37 -55.13
CA HIS A 273 -6.27 29.19 -55.18
C HIS A 273 -4.95 29.53 -54.48
N GLU A 274 -4.77 29.08 -53.24
CA GLU A 274 -3.44 28.94 -52.65
C GLU A 274 -2.84 27.62 -53.15
N ARG A 275 -1.62 27.70 -53.70
CA ARG A 275 -0.76 26.55 -54.03
C ARG A 275 -0.12 26.00 -52.77
#